data_AF-A0A534IT52-F1
#
_entry.id   AF-A0A534IT52-F1
#
_cell.length_a   1.000
_cell.length_b   1.000
_cell.length_c   1.000
_cell.angle_alpha   90.00
_cell.angle_beta   90.00
_cell.angle_gamma   90.00
#
_symmetry.space_group_name_H-M   'P 1'
#
loop_
_entity.id
_entity.type
_entity.pdbx_description
1 polymer ?
#
loop_
_entity_poly.entity_id
_entity_poly.type
_entity_poly.pdbx_seq_one_letter_code
_entity_poly.pdbx_strand_id
1 'polypeptide(L)'
;MDLPPVGPVFHYRSRESFVGVAAVDVVSSSNRAAYGEIPETTGLVLLPDGGVDEGKRFLGVPDDNRSAILPDVVTLVAGRGYAVSVKGVGARTPLYGSTPLDFVFDSDFGAPAQAPGQTKLATARMMTAESWFGESPYGAQGVVPGSHAISVTQLAEGCSINGFHICPVLALSEIPADPIRRASSKFWYRRHRGKFFQEQRLVPSNIRLYHQSETTLGQHPNQVLRIFGIESREGLDAFVDRFIASGVAALTVFVRTMRRCPGGVEGLNYENVWLDKDCVVAPDGTLHFADLEGLDWVVAGRERSFEERVREQFDRNFYEFMYGVDVLARESERLAGRSPTQAERRATLVPRFELAVEGDSFVRTEVSSAGLDLIVKSHMGGFSDVTIPVMDLE
;
A
#
# COMPACT_ATOMS: atom_id res chain seq x y z
N MET A 1 0.26 42.75 -9.28
CA MET A 1 0.73 41.79 -10.31
C MET A 1 0.87 40.49 -9.56
N ASP A 2 -0.16 39.67 -9.63
CA ASP A 2 -0.54 38.87 -8.48
C ASP A 2 -0.06 37.43 -8.67
N LEU A 3 0.61 36.91 -7.66
CA LEU A 3 1.08 35.53 -7.65
C LEU A 3 -0.13 34.60 -7.54
N PRO A 4 -0.13 33.45 -8.24
CA PRO A 4 -1.19 32.46 -8.10
C PRO A 4 -1.24 31.93 -6.66
N PRO A 5 -2.42 31.49 -6.18
CA PRO A 5 -2.56 30.96 -4.84
C PRO A 5 -1.71 29.69 -4.70
N VAL A 6 -0.71 29.78 -3.85
CA VAL A 6 0.18 28.68 -3.50
C VAL A 6 -0.63 27.65 -2.73
N GLY A 7 -0.66 26.39 -3.22
CA GLY A 7 -1.22 25.26 -2.46
C GLY A 7 -0.52 25.11 -1.10
N PRO A 8 -1.03 24.29 -0.15
CA PRO A 8 -0.55 24.31 1.24
C PRO A 8 0.91 23.89 1.39
N VAL A 9 1.82 24.87 1.30
CA VAL A 9 3.25 24.70 1.57
C VAL A 9 3.44 24.66 3.08
N PHE A 10 3.56 23.45 3.62
CA PHE A 10 3.94 23.23 5.01
C PHE A 10 5.42 23.59 5.23
N HIS A 11 5.67 24.89 5.45
CA HIS A 11 7.01 25.41 5.74
C HIS A 11 7.51 25.02 7.13
N TYR A 12 8.08 23.81 7.23
CA TYR A 12 8.85 23.36 8.39
C TYR A 12 10.30 23.89 8.31
N ARG A 13 10.58 25.09 8.85
CA ARG A 13 11.96 25.58 9.01
C ARG A 13 12.25 26.16 10.41
N SER A 14 12.97 25.33 11.18
CA SER A 14 13.79 25.63 12.38
C SER A 14 13.11 26.21 13.63
N ARG A 15 13.44 25.84 14.87
CA ARG A 15 14.21 24.74 15.54
C ARG A 15 13.87 24.93 17.05
N GLU A 16 13.74 23.96 17.95
CA GLU A 16 13.74 22.48 17.98
C GLU A 16 13.02 22.05 19.29
N SER A 17 12.51 20.83 19.50
CA SER A 17 12.52 19.59 18.69
C SER A 17 11.21 18.80 18.93
N PHE A 18 10.66 18.22 17.86
CA PHE A 18 9.48 17.33 17.82
C PHE A 18 8.23 17.73 18.64
N VAL A 19 7.34 18.47 17.99
CA VAL A 19 5.91 18.52 18.34
C VAL A 19 5.14 17.93 17.17
N GLY A 20 4.49 16.78 17.38
CA GLY A 20 3.62 16.18 16.36
C GLY A 20 2.35 17.01 16.19
N VAL A 21 1.85 17.13 14.95
CA VAL A 21 0.50 17.65 14.72
C VAL A 21 -0.47 16.57 15.18
N ALA A 22 -1.39 16.96 16.07
CA ALA A 22 -2.31 16.04 16.70
C ALA A 22 -3.38 15.58 15.69
N ALA A 23 -3.65 14.26 15.64
CA ALA A 23 -4.59 13.65 14.69
C ALA A 23 -6.04 14.12 14.90
N VAL A 24 -6.36 14.62 16.09
CA VAL A 24 -7.65 15.23 16.48
C VAL A 24 -8.19 16.28 15.49
N ASP A 25 -7.34 17.03 14.78
CA ASP A 25 -7.79 18.14 13.93
C ASP A 25 -8.23 17.73 12.49
N VAL A 26 -8.12 16.45 12.12
CA VAL A 26 -8.41 15.96 10.74
C VAL A 26 -9.33 14.73 10.69
N VAL A 27 -9.76 14.21 11.85
CA VAL A 27 -10.53 12.95 11.97
C VAL A 27 -11.97 13.23 12.40
N SER A 28 -12.92 13.07 11.47
CA SER A 28 -14.36 13.03 11.76
C SER A 28 -14.92 11.63 11.49
N SER A 29 -15.20 10.89 12.55
CA SER A 29 -15.68 9.50 12.49
C SER A 29 -17.18 9.41 12.19
N SER A 30 -17.59 8.54 11.26
CA SER A 30 -19.02 8.36 10.92
C SER A 30 -19.45 6.98 10.39
N ASN A 31 -18.56 5.99 10.21
CA ASN A 31 -18.84 4.84 9.32
C ASN A 31 -19.01 3.47 10.01
N ARG A 32 -19.72 3.43 11.14
CA ARG A 32 -19.97 2.21 11.95
C ARG A 32 -20.94 1.19 11.31
N ALA A 33 -21.57 1.51 10.18
CA ALA A 33 -22.68 0.74 9.61
C ALA A 33 -22.28 -0.29 8.53
N ALA A 34 -21.06 -0.23 8.00
CA ALA A 34 -20.65 -1.02 6.82
C ALA A 34 -19.96 -2.36 7.16
N TYR A 35 -19.50 -2.55 8.41
CA TYR A 35 -18.79 -3.74 8.84
C TYR A 35 -19.61 -4.50 9.89
N GLY A 36 -19.65 -5.83 9.77
CA GLY A 36 -20.34 -6.73 10.72
C GLY A 36 -19.61 -6.84 12.07
N GLU A 37 -19.83 -7.94 12.80
CA GLU A 37 -19.09 -8.18 14.05
C GLU A 37 -17.57 -8.24 13.79
N ILE A 38 -16.84 -7.26 14.34
CA ILE A 38 -15.40 -7.10 14.15
C ILE A 38 -14.67 -8.00 15.16
N PRO A 39 -13.73 -8.86 14.74
CA PRO A 39 -12.96 -9.68 15.66
C PRO A 39 -12.14 -8.83 16.65
N GLU A 40 -12.21 -9.14 17.95
CA GLU A 40 -11.42 -8.45 18.98
C GLU A 40 -9.91 -8.77 18.85
N THR A 41 -9.18 -7.93 18.13
CA THR A 41 -7.70 -7.97 18.13
C THR A 41 -7.15 -7.02 19.18
N THR A 42 -6.47 -7.53 20.22
CA THR A 42 -5.79 -6.67 21.20
C THR A 42 -4.28 -6.64 20.98
N GLY A 43 -3.73 -5.43 20.88
CA GLY A 43 -2.31 -5.14 20.69
C GLY A 43 -1.95 -3.73 21.15
N LEU A 44 -0.66 -3.42 21.30
CA LEU A 44 -0.19 -2.08 21.66
C LEU A 44 -0.30 -1.17 20.44
N VAL A 45 -1.21 -0.20 20.46
CA VAL A 45 -1.33 0.86 19.44
C VAL A 45 -0.92 2.18 20.08
N LEU A 46 0.13 2.81 19.55
CA LEU A 46 0.55 4.14 19.95
C LEU A 46 -0.09 5.16 18.99
N LEU A 47 -0.92 6.06 19.53
CA LEU A 47 -1.52 7.19 18.78
C LEU A 47 -0.74 8.49 19.03
N PRO A 48 -0.79 9.50 18.14
CA PRO A 48 0.10 10.66 18.22
C PRO A 48 -0.18 11.61 19.40
N ASP A 49 -1.40 11.60 19.93
CA ASP A 49 -1.95 12.72 20.72
C ASP A 49 -1.91 12.51 22.25
N GLY A 50 -1.49 11.33 22.74
CA GLY A 50 -1.94 10.88 24.07
C GLY A 50 -1.11 9.85 24.82
N GLY A 51 0.21 10.03 24.88
CA GLY A 51 1.08 9.43 25.90
C GLY A 51 1.17 7.91 25.95
N VAL A 52 1.93 7.41 26.94
CA VAL A 52 1.90 6.00 27.33
C VAL A 52 0.76 5.80 28.34
N ASP A 53 -0.49 5.96 27.87
CA ASP A 53 -1.68 5.49 28.58
C ASP A 53 -1.67 3.95 28.51
N GLU A 54 -0.91 3.33 29.43
CA GLU A 54 -0.75 1.88 29.52
C GLU A 54 -2.12 1.18 29.56
N GLY A 55 -2.50 0.52 28.45
CA GLY A 55 -3.62 -0.42 28.44
C GLY A 55 -4.92 0.00 27.76
N LYS A 56 -4.99 1.13 27.03
CA LYS A 56 -6.13 1.35 26.10
C LYS A 56 -6.10 0.32 24.96
N ARG A 57 -7.01 -0.64 25.01
CA ARG A 57 -7.24 -1.65 23.96
C ARG A 57 -8.09 -1.02 22.86
N PHE A 58 -7.59 -1.07 21.63
CA PHE A 58 -8.36 -0.73 20.43
C PHE A 58 -8.82 -2.01 19.74
N LEU A 59 -10.04 -2.01 19.21
CA LEU A 59 -10.50 -3.05 18.30
C LEU A 59 -9.89 -2.79 16.92
N GLY A 60 -9.05 -3.71 16.44
CA GLY A 60 -8.42 -3.61 15.12
C GLY A 60 -8.85 -4.75 14.21
N VAL A 61 -9.16 -4.43 12.95
CA VAL A 61 -9.25 -5.42 11.87
C VAL A 61 -7.83 -5.87 11.54
N PRO A 62 -7.50 -7.17 11.60
CA PRO A 62 -6.18 -7.65 11.21
C PRO A 62 -5.89 -7.36 9.74
N ASP A 63 -4.71 -6.81 9.46
CA ASP A 63 -4.18 -6.60 8.12
C ASP A 63 -2.82 -7.30 8.06
N ASP A 64 -2.74 -8.43 7.34
CA ASP A 64 -1.54 -9.26 7.37
C ASP A 64 -0.39 -8.61 6.58
N ASN A 65 0.84 -8.91 6.98
CA ASN A 65 1.96 -7.97 7.05
C ASN A 65 1.86 -6.97 8.23
N ARG A 66 1.90 -7.53 9.44
CA ARG A 66 2.30 -6.86 10.68
C ARG A 66 1.39 -5.73 11.18
N SER A 67 0.16 -5.62 10.66
CA SER A 67 -0.65 -4.41 10.77
C SER A 67 -2.05 -4.65 11.37
N ALA A 68 -2.64 -3.57 11.89
CA ALA A 68 -4.04 -3.55 12.29
C ALA A 68 -4.70 -2.25 11.81
N ILE A 69 -5.85 -2.37 11.18
CA ILE A 69 -6.67 -1.25 10.73
C ILE A 69 -7.64 -0.88 11.84
N LEU A 70 -7.68 0.40 12.19
CA LEU A 70 -8.55 0.98 13.21
C LEU A 70 -9.86 1.45 12.53
N PRO A 71 -10.96 0.67 12.56
CA PRO A 71 -12.16 0.92 11.76
C PRO A 71 -12.90 2.20 12.19
N ASP A 72 -12.74 2.63 13.44
CA ASP A 72 -13.38 3.83 13.99
C ASP A 72 -12.61 5.14 13.65
N VAL A 73 -11.35 5.05 13.20
CA VAL A 73 -10.48 6.19 12.90
C VAL A 73 -10.44 6.40 11.39
N VAL A 74 -11.41 7.15 10.88
CA VAL A 74 -11.61 7.39 9.44
C VAL A 74 -11.52 8.86 9.05
N THR A 75 -11.10 9.11 7.80
CA THR A 75 -11.08 10.43 7.17
C THR A 75 -11.42 10.33 5.68
N LEU A 76 -11.65 11.47 5.02
CA LEU A 76 -11.96 11.57 3.59
C LEU A 76 -10.85 12.33 2.87
N VAL A 77 -10.23 11.72 1.87
CA VAL A 77 -9.26 12.40 0.97
C VAL A 77 -9.74 12.27 -0.46
N ALA A 78 -9.91 13.42 -1.14
CA ALA A 78 -10.47 13.50 -2.50
C ALA A 78 -11.81 12.74 -2.67
N GLY A 79 -12.65 12.74 -1.63
CA GLY A 79 -13.96 12.05 -1.62
C GLY A 79 -13.91 10.55 -1.31
N ARG A 80 -12.72 9.95 -1.20
CA ARG A 80 -12.53 8.54 -0.82
C ARG A 80 -12.33 8.40 0.69
N GLY A 81 -12.97 7.41 1.29
CA GLY A 81 -12.78 7.06 2.70
C GLY A 81 -11.48 6.29 2.94
N TYR A 82 -10.79 6.62 4.01
CA TYR A 82 -9.61 5.90 4.50
C TYR A 82 -9.75 5.64 6.00
N ALA A 83 -9.21 4.51 6.45
CA ALA A 83 -9.01 4.18 7.86
C ALA A 83 -7.52 4.24 8.21
N VAL A 84 -7.19 4.44 9.49
CA VAL A 84 -5.79 4.36 9.96
C VAL A 84 -5.37 2.90 10.09
N SER A 85 -4.35 2.48 9.33
CA SER A 85 -3.61 1.24 9.55
C SER A 85 -2.35 1.53 10.37
N VAL A 86 -2.11 0.72 11.40
CA VAL A 86 -0.93 0.77 12.26
C VAL A 86 -0.05 -0.43 11.92
N LYS A 87 1.11 -0.18 11.30
CA LYS A 87 2.11 -1.19 10.96
C LYS A 87 3.13 -1.33 12.10
N GLY A 88 3.43 -2.56 12.48
CA GLY A 88 4.32 -2.90 13.61
C GLY A 88 3.60 -3.40 14.88
N VAL A 89 2.39 -3.94 14.73
CA VAL A 89 1.54 -4.46 15.83
C VAL A 89 1.43 -5.99 15.86
N GLY A 90 1.96 -6.68 14.86
CA GLY A 90 2.08 -8.13 14.84
C GLY A 90 1.58 -8.74 13.54
N ALA A 91 2.32 -9.69 12.97
CA ALA A 91 1.83 -10.43 11.81
C ALA A 91 0.75 -11.43 12.24
N ARG A 92 -0.18 -11.75 11.36
CA ARG A 92 -1.26 -12.72 11.63
C ARG A 92 -0.78 -14.16 11.47
N THR A 93 0.27 -14.36 10.70
CA THR A 93 0.75 -15.67 10.26
C THR A 93 2.24 -15.78 10.57
N PRO A 94 2.74 -16.85 11.23
CA PRO A 94 4.17 -17.04 11.42
C PRO A 94 4.84 -17.34 10.07
N LEU A 95 6.04 -16.80 9.83
CA LEU A 95 6.71 -16.96 8.54
C LEU A 95 7.28 -18.38 8.29
N TYR A 96 7.35 -19.22 9.33
CA TYR A 96 7.70 -20.64 9.21
C TYR A 96 6.72 -21.52 10.00
N GLY A 97 6.15 -22.52 9.31
CA GLY A 97 5.25 -23.52 9.87
C GLY A 97 3.76 -23.17 9.68
N SER A 98 2.92 -24.19 9.61
CA SER A 98 1.46 -24.08 9.48
C SER A 98 0.75 -23.83 10.82
N THR A 99 1.44 -23.22 11.78
CA THR A 99 0.97 -23.09 13.16
C THR A 99 0.10 -21.83 13.29
N PRO A 100 -1.20 -21.94 13.61
CA PRO A 100 -2.04 -20.76 13.80
C PRO A 100 -1.69 -20.04 15.12
N LEU A 101 -1.99 -18.74 15.23
CA LEU A 101 -1.52 -17.87 16.32
C LEU A 101 -2.15 -18.15 17.71
N ASP A 102 -3.08 -19.09 17.80
CA ASP A 102 -3.48 -19.76 19.04
C ASP A 102 -2.34 -20.59 19.67
N PHE A 103 -1.18 -20.70 18.99
CA PHE A 103 0.12 -20.84 19.66
C PHE A 103 0.43 -19.59 20.49
N VAL A 104 -0.14 -19.55 21.69
CA VAL A 104 0.22 -18.63 22.77
C VAL A 104 1.70 -18.81 23.09
N PHE A 105 2.55 -17.96 22.49
CA PHE A 105 3.79 -17.54 23.11
C PHE A 105 3.40 -16.88 24.43
N ASP A 106 3.90 -17.43 25.55
CA ASP A 106 3.36 -17.18 26.89
C ASP A 106 3.01 -15.73 27.19
N SER A 107 1.95 -15.59 27.99
CA SER A 107 1.42 -14.38 28.65
C SER A 107 2.42 -13.64 29.56
N ASP A 108 3.70 -13.97 29.48
CA ASP A 108 4.83 -13.45 30.25
C ASP A 108 5.31 -12.06 29.75
N PHE A 109 4.36 -11.18 29.44
CA PHE A 109 4.61 -9.73 29.40
C PHE A 109 4.26 -9.02 30.71
N GLY A 110 3.73 -9.72 31.73
CA GLY A 110 3.65 -9.18 33.09
C GLY A 110 2.67 -9.84 34.07
N ALA A 111 1.98 -10.93 33.70
CA ALA A 111 1.07 -11.59 34.64
C ALA A 111 1.84 -12.43 35.68
N PRO A 112 1.48 -12.39 36.98
CA PRO A 112 1.91 -13.42 37.92
C PRO A 112 1.34 -14.77 37.46
N ALA A 113 2.11 -15.85 37.62
CA ALA A 113 1.73 -17.20 37.17
C ALA A 113 0.30 -17.55 37.60
N GLN A 114 -0.62 -17.58 36.63
CA GLN A 114 -2.03 -17.84 36.90
C GLN A 114 -2.25 -19.31 37.28
N ALA A 115 -3.17 -19.54 38.20
CA ALA A 115 -3.48 -20.88 38.71
C ALA A 115 -4.00 -21.81 37.59
N PRO A 116 -3.78 -23.13 37.67
CA PRO A 116 -4.22 -24.07 36.65
C PRO A 116 -5.74 -24.03 36.49
N GLY A 117 -6.23 -23.76 35.28
CA GLY A 117 -7.66 -23.84 34.94
C GLY A 117 -8.26 -22.64 34.20
N GLN A 118 -7.54 -21.53 34.02
CA GLN A 118 -8.03 -20.47 33.12
C GLN A 118 -7.79 -20.83 31.65
N THR A 119 -8.86 -20.84 30.87
CA THR A 119 -8.84 -21.06 29.42
C THR A 119 -8.01 -19.98 28.75
N LYS A 120 -7.03 -20.37 27.91
CA LYS A 120 -6.16 -19.44 27.18
C LYS A 120 -6.99 -18.45 26.35
N LEU A 121 -7.03 -17.19 26.76
CA LEU A 121 -7.56 -16.08 25.95
C LEU A 121 -6.61 -15.85 24.77
N ALA A 122 -6.99 -16.35 23.59
CA ALA A 122 -6.19 -16.32 22.35
C ALA A 122 -6.08 -14.93 21.68
N THR A 123 -6.18 -13.84 22.45
CA THR A 123 -6.52 -12.49 21.94
C THR A 123 -5.40 -11.45 22.05
N ALA A 124 -4.28 -11.75 22.71
CA ALA A 124 -3.12 -10.85 22.82
C ALA A 124 -2.06 -11.19 21.76
N ARG A 125 -1.93 -10.36 20.70
CA ARG A 125 -1.00 -10.60 19.59
C ARG A 125 0.33 -9.83 19.76
N MET A 126 1.44 -10.44 19.35
CA MET A 126 2.80 -9.90 19.52
C MET A 126 3.30 -9.13 18.29
N MET A 127 4.00 -8.00 18.54
CA MET A 127 4.34 -6.96 17.55
C MET A 127 5.09 -7.37 16.25
N THR A 128 5.77 -8.52 16.16
CA THR A 128 6.49 -8.93 14.91
C THR A 128 6.80 -10.43 14.81
N ALA A 129 6.35 -11.09 13.73
CA ALA A 129 6.63 -12.52 13.46
C ALA A 129 7.22 -12.85 12.06
N GLU A 130 7.52 -11.86 11.21
CA GLU A 130 8.29 -12.11 9.97
C GLU A 130 9.79 -12.34 10.26
N SER A 131 10.46 -13.03 9.32
CA SER A 131 11.83 -13.53 9.49
C SER A 131 12.81 -13.27 8.33
N TRP A 132 12.56 -12.25 7.51
CA TRP A 132 13.55 -11.73 6.56
C TRP A 132 14.61 -10.90 7.31
N PHE A 133 15.89 -11.31 7.29
CA PHE A 133 16.95 -10.69 8.09
C PHE A 133 18.23 -10.42 7.31
N GLY A 134 18.59 -9.14 7.22
CA GLY A 134 19.86 -8.65 6.67
C GLY A 134 20.26 -7.31 7.28
N GLU A 135 19.41 -6.28 7.16
CA GLU A 135 19.75 -4.90 7.54
C GLU A 135 18.73 -4.26 8.51
N SER A 136 18.60 -2.92 8.49
CA SER A 136 17.67 -2.09 9.30
C SER A 136 16.28 -2.74 9.42
N PRO A 137 15.56 -2.65 10.56
CA PRO A 137 14.55 -3.65 10.92
C PRO A 137 13.35 -3.58 9.96
N TYR A 138 13.40 -4.41 8.94
CA TYR A 138 12.51 -4.34 7.78
C TYR A 138 11.06 -4.63 8.15
N GLY A 139 10.15 -4.05 7.38
CA GLY A 139 8.79 -3.69 7.81
C GLY A 139 8.74 -2.28 8.42
N ALA A 140 9.46 -1.32 7.84
CA ALA A 140 9.57 0.11 8.19
C ALA A 140 9.96 0.51 9.63
N GLN A 141 10.24 -0.43 10.54
CA GLN A 141 10.29 -0.08 11.96
C GLN A 141 11.54 0.70 12.38
N GLY A 142 12.51 0.98 11.49
CA GLY A 142 13.69 1.78 11.82
C GLY A 142 13.49 3.28 11.53
N VAL A 143 14.27 4.14 12.18
CA VAL A 143 14.27 5.60 11.92
C VAL A 143 14.38 5.90 10.41
N VAL A 144 15.33 5.26 9.72
CA VAL A 144 15.64 5.51 8.31
C VAL A 144 14.48 5.12 7.38
N PRO A 145 14.01 3.85 7.32
CA PRO A 145 12.92 3.49 6.42
C PRO A 145 11.60 4.20 6.75
N GLY A 146 11.27 4.41 8.03
CA GLY A 146 10.09 5.20 8.41
C GLY A 146 10.18 6.67 7.94
N SER A 147 11.34 7.31 8.13
CA SER A 147 11.55 8.70 7.66
C SER A 147 11.50 8.79 6.14
N HIS A 148 11.97 7.76 5.44
CA HIS A 148 11.88 7.65 3.99
C HIS A 148 10.43 7.53 3.50
N ALA A 149 9.63 6.67 4.14
CA ALA A 149 8.21 6.51 3.85
C ALA A 149 7.40 7.81 4.07
N ILE A 150 7.74 8.61 5.11
CA ILE A 150 7.24 9.98 5.26
C ILE A 150 7.70 10.88 4.10
N SER A 151 8.97 10.80 3.68
CA SER A 151 9.48 11.64 2.58
C SER A 151 8.82 11.34 1.24
N VAL A 152 8.45 10.09 0.97
CA VAL A 152 7.63 9.70 -0.19
C VAL A 152 6.21 10.26 -0.05
N THR A 153 5.62 10.20 1.14
CA THR A 153 4.31 10.79 1.42
C THR A 153 4.27 12.29 1.15
N GLN A 154 5.37 13.02 1.44
CA GLN A 154 5.50 14.45 1.18
C GLN A 154 5.54 14.84 -0.31
N LEU A 155 5.68 13.86 -1.24
CA LEU A 155 5.59 14.10 -2.68
C LEU A 155 4.13 14.12 -3.18
N ALA A 156 3.18 13.65 -2.36
CA ALA A 156 1.80 13.42 -2.79
C ALA A 156 0.91 14.65 -2.57
N GLU A 157 0.07 14.94 -3.56
CA GLU A 157 -1.08 15.82 -3.38
C GLU A 157 -2.24 14.96 -2.87
N GLY A 158 -2.52 15.06 -1.56
CA GLY A 158 -3.48 14.20 -0.86
C GLY A 158 -2.95 12.77 -0.71
N CYS A 159 -3.35 11.87 -1.61
CA CYS A 159 -2.93 10.47 -1.64
C CYS A 159 -2.44 10.04 -3.03
N SER A 160 -1.98 10.98 -3.86
CA SER A 160 -1.56 10.74 -5.25
C SER A 160 -0.27 11.50 -5.57
N ILE A 161 0.69 10.81 -6.17
CA ILE A 161 1.88 11.39 -6.78
C ILE A 161 1.69 11.29 -8.30
N ASN A 162 1.14 12.33 -8.92
CA ASN A 162 0.91 12.37 -10.37
C ASN A 162 0.11 11.15 -10.92
N GLY A 163 -0.90 10.68 -10.17
CA GLY A 163 -1.72 9.51 -10.51
C GLY A 163 -1.27 8.21 -9.85
N PHE A 164 -0.01 8.11 -9.39
CA PHE A 164 0.43 6.99 -8.56
C PHE A 164 -0.12 7.15 -7.15
N HIS A 165 -1.10 6.33 -6.79
CA HIS A 165 -1.79 6.43 -5.51
C HIS A 165 -1.06 5.67 -4.40
N ILE A 166 -0.95 6.30 -3.23
CA ILE A 166 -0.23 5.76 -2.07
C ILE A 166 -1.13 5.65 -0.84
N CYS A 167 -0.72 4.84 0.14
CA CYS A 167 -1.23 4.85 1.50
C CYS A 167 -0.36 5.79 2.35
N PRO A 168 -0.70 7.09 2.47
CA PRO A 168 0.20 8.09 3.04
C PRO A 168 0.50 7.81 4.52
N VAL A 169 1.75 8.05 4.90
CA VAL A 169 2.25 7.90 6.26
C VAL A 169 2.01 9.18 7.04
N LEU A 170 1.22 9.07 8.11
CA LEU A 170 0.85 10.18 8.98
C LEU A 170 1.87 10.41 10.08
N ALA A 171 2.33 9.32 10.73
CA ALA A 171 3.15 9.41 11.93
C ALA A 171 4.04 8.18 12.12
N LEU A 172 5.14 8.38 12.85
CA LEU A 172 5.99 7.33 13.39
C LEU A 172 6.00 7.45 14.92
N SER A 173 5.59 6.40 15.62
CA SER A 173 5.55 6.35 17.08
C SER A 173 6.66 5.44 17.61
N GLU A 174 7.60 5.97 18.38
CA GLU A 174 8.71 5.18 18.94
C GLU A 174 8.18 4.12 19.91
N ILE A 175 8.53 2.85 19.66
CA ILE A 175 8.17 1.73 20.53
C ILE A 175 9.06 1.79 21.78
N PRO A 176 8.50 1.67 23.01
CA PRO A 176 9.29 1.65 24.23
C PRO A 176 10.35 0.55 24.25
N ALA A 177 11.48 0.82 24.92
CA ALA A 177 12.64 -0.06 24.91
C ALA A 177 12.40 -1.43 25.57
N ASP A 178 11.47 -1.56 26.52
CA ASP A 178 11.20 -2.84 27.21
C ASP A 178 10.56 -3.91 26.33
N PRO A 179 9.45 -3.64 25.60
CA PRO A 179 8.96 -4.54 24.57
C PRO A 179 10.03 -4.97 23.55
N ILE A 180 10.87 -4.03 23.10
CA ILE A 180 11.97 -4.31 22.16
C ILE A 180 13.00 -5.27 22.77
N ARG A 181 13.48 -4.99 24.00
CA ARG A 181 14.42 -5.86 24.73
C ARG A 181 13.89 -7.28 24.87
N ARG A 182 12.62 -7.44 25.21
CA ARG A 182 11.94 -8.74 25.37
C ARG A 182 11.72 -9.49 24.05
N ALA A 183 11.52 -8.78 22.94
CA ALA A 183 11.45 -9.38 21.62
C ALA A 183 12.84 -9.84 21.13
N SER A 184 13.85 -8.98 21.24
CA SER A 184 15.22 -9.26 20.79
C SER A 184 15.94 -10.33 21.60
N SER A 185 15.56 -10.58 22.87
CA SER A 185 16.11 -11.70 23.65
C SER A 185 15.63 -13.07 23.17
N LYS A 186 14.37 -13.18 22.71
CA LYS A 186 13.82 -14.41 22.12
C LYS A 186 14.35 -14.64 20.71
N PHE A 187 14.44 -13.58 19.90
CA PHE A 187 14.92 -13.63 18.53
C PHE A 187 16.35 -13.10 18.42
N TRP A 188 17.32 -13.80 19.01
CA TRP A 188 18.74 -13.39 19.10
C TRP A 188 19.43 -13.12 17.75
N TYR A 189 18.88 -13.62 16.65
CA TYR A 189 19.31 -13.33 15.29
C TYR A 189 18.83 -11.97 14.75
N ARG A 190 17.97 -11.24 15.48
CA ARG A 190 17.59 -9.84 15.20
C ARG A 190 18.73 -8.91 15.62
N ARG A 191 19.54 -8.47 14.64
CA ARG A 191 20.79 -7.71 14.90
C ARG A 191 20.64 -6.19 14.96
N HIS A 192 19.45 -5.63 14.74
CA HIS A 192 19.26 -4.18 14.78
C HIS A 192 19.42 -3.63 16.21
N ARG A 193 20.17 -2.53 16.35
CA ARG A 193 20.53 -1.90 17.65
C ARG A 193 19.93 -0.50 17.85
N GLY A 194 19.15 0.01 16.90
CA GLY A 194 18.52 1.33 16.97
C GLY A 194 17.11 1.31 17.56
N LYS A 195 16.45 2.47 17.48
CA LYS A 195 15.06 2.69 17.89
C LYS A 195 14.11 1.98 16.92
N PHE A 196 13.03 1.41 17.45
CA PHE A 196 11.94 0.84 16.67
C PHE A 196 10.72 1.75 16.68
N PHE A 197 9.93 1.75 15.60
CA PHE A 197 8.75 2.58 15.41
C PHE A 197 7.54 1.74 14.97
N GLN A 198 6.36 2.19 15.36
CA GLN A 198 5.11 1.90 14.68
C GLN A 198 4.85 2.99 13.65
N GLU A 199 4.36 2.58 12.48
CA GLU A 199 4.04 3.48 11.37
C GLU A 199 2.52 3.56 11.25
N GLN A 200 1.97 4.77 11.30
CA GLN A 200 0.55 5.02 11.12
C GLN A 200 0.34 5.54 9.69
N ARG A 201 -0.48 4.83 8.89
CA ARG A 201 -0.78 5.17 7.50
C ARG A 201 -2.29 5.19 7.24
N LEU A 202 -2.74 5.91 6.22
CA LEU A 202 -4.12 5.80 5.74
C LEU A 202 -4.25 4.70 4.69
N VAL A 203 -5.23 3.80 4.85
CA VAL A 203 -5.58 2.77 3.85
C VAL A 203 -7.06 2.88 3.45
N PRO A 204 -7.42 2.71 2.16
CA PRO A 204 -8.81 2.77 1.70
C PRO A 204 -9.59 1.47 1.95
N SER A 205 -8.91 0.35 2.20
CA SER A 205 -9.50 -0.95 2.54
C SER A 205 -8.45 -1.90 3.15
N ASN A 206 -8.85 -3.13 3.48
CA ASN A 206 -7.97 -4.25 3.82
C ASN A 206 -7.85 -5.31 2.68
N ILE A 207 -8.31 -4.98 1.48
CA ILE A 207 -8.30 -5.87 0.32
C ILE A 207 -6.98 -5.71 -0.42
N ARG A 208 -6.18 -6.77 -0.51
CA ARG A 208 -4.93 -6.81 -1.29
C ARG A 208 -5.15 -7.42 -2.68
N LEU A 209 -4.15 -7.34 -3.56
CA LEU A 209 -4.22 -7.98 -4.88
C LEU A 209 -4.27 -9.51 -4.77
N TYR A 210 -3.21 -10.15 -4.25
CA TYR A 210 -3.10 -11.64 -4.28
C TYR A 210 -2.70 -12.29 -2.97
N HIS A 211 -1.84 -11.64 -2.17
CA HIS A 211 -1.24 -12.25 -0.98
C HIS A 211 -1.56 -11.49 0.31
N GLN A 212 -1.34 -12.15 1.46
CA GLN A 212 -1.38 -11.55 2.80
C GLN A 212 -2.67 -10.79 3.16
N SER A 213 -3.83 -11.27 2.71
CA SER A 213 -5.15 -10.90 3.27
C SER A 213 -6.10 -12.10 3.18
N GLU A 214 -7.13 -12.14 4.02
CA GLU A 214 -8.20 -13.16 3.95
C GLU A 214 -9.06 -13.01 2.69
N THR A 215 -9.11 -11.81 2.13
CA THR A 215 -9.89 -11.51 0.94
C THR A 215 -9.04 -10.67 0.02
N THR A 216 -8.77 -11.22 -1.15
CA THR A 216 -7.84 -10.67 -2.15
C THR A 216 -8.55 -10.64 -3.50
N LEU A 217 -8.21 -9.66 -4.34
CA LEU A 217 -8.89 -9.47 -5.61
C LEU A 217 -8.72 -10.68 -6.54
N GLY A 218 -7.52 -11.25 -6.66
CA GLY A 218 -7.29 -12.36 -7.59
C GLY A 218 -7.89 -13.70 -7.18
N GLN A 219 -8.07 -13.96 -5.88
CA GLN A 219 -8.63 -15.22 -5.39
C GLN A 219 -10.14 -15.13 -5.11
N HIS A 220 -10.63 -13.96 -4.71
CA HIS A 220 -11.99 -13.75 -4.23
C HIS A 220 -12.71 -12.58 -4.93
N PRO A 221 -12.58 -12.39 -6.27
CA PRO A 221 -13.03 -11.17 -6.95
C PRO A 221 -14.53 -10.89 -6.76
N ASN A 222 -15.37 -11.93 -6.90
CA ASN A 222 -16.81 -11.85 -6.63
C ASN A 222 -17.17 -11.37 -5.22
N GLN A 223 -16.36 -11.74 -4.21
CA GLN A 223 -16.58 -11.32 -2.84
C GLN A 223 -16.12 -9.88 -2.63
N VAL A 224 -14.97 -9.51 -3.19
CA VAL A 224 -14.46 -8.12 -3.19
C VAL A 224 -15.46 -7.15 -3.81
N LEU A 225 -15.96 -7.46 -5.01
CA LEU A 225 -16.94 -6.62 -5.71
C LEU A 225 -18.22 -6.42 -4.87
N ARG A 226 -18.72 -7.47 -4.20
CA ARG A 226 -19.87 -7.37 -3.28
C ARG A 226 -19.57 -6.53 -2.04
N ILE A 227 -18.40 -6.69 -1.43
CA ILE A 227 -17.96 -5.88 -0.28
C ILE A 227 -17.92 -4.39 -0.65
N PHE A 228 -17.51 -4.07 -1.88
CA PHE A 228 -17.48 -2.71 -2.41
C PHE A 228 -18.81 -2.21 -3.00
N GLY A 229 -19.89 -3.01 -2.96
CA GLY A 229 -21.21 -2.62 -3.48
C GLY A 229 -21.31 -2.56 -5.01
N ILE A 230 -20.41 -3.25 -5.72
CA ILE A 230 -20.32 -3.25 -7.18
C ILE A 230 -21.23 -4.36 -7.73
N GLU A 231 -22.48 -4.01 -7.96
CA GLU A 231 -23.52 -4.96 -8.41
C GLU A 231 -23.89 -4.82 -9.90
N SER A 232 -23.53 -3.70 -10.53
CA SER A 232 -23.84 -3.41 -11.93
C SER A 232 -22.61 -3.55 -12.84
N ARG A 233 -22.85 -3.86 -14.12
CA ARG A 233 -21.80 -3.89 -15.14
C ARG A 233 -21.12 -2.53 -15.32
N GLU A 234 -21.90 -1.44 -15.28
CA GLU A 234 -21.38 -0.07 -15.36
C GLU A 234 -20.45 0.26 -14.18
N GLY A 235 -20.81 -0.18 -12.96
CA GLY A 235 -19.95 -0.03 -11.78
C GLY A 235 -18.66 -0.84 -11.88
N LEU A 236 -18.73 -2.08 -12.39
CA LEU A 236 -17.54 -2.90 -12.62
C LEU A 236 -16.65 -2.32 -13.73
N ASP A 237 -17.24 -1.84 -14.82
CA ASP A 237 -16.52 -1.20 -15.92
C ASP A 237 -15.77 0.06 -15.40
N ALA A 238 -16.43 0.91 -14.61
CA ALA A 238 -15.78 2.07 -13.97
C ALA A 238 -14.69 1.69 -12.96
N PHE A 239 -14.88 0.59 -12.21
CA PHE A 239 -13.85 0.03 -11.31
C PHE A 239 -12.63 -0.46 -12.09
N VAL A 240 -12.85 -1.13 -13.23
CA VAL A 240 -11.79 -1.57 -14.15
C VAL A 240 -11.02 -0.38 -14.72
N ASP A 241 -11.72 0.67 -15.16
CA ASP A 241 -11.08 1.88 -15.70
C ASP A 241 -10.17 2.54 -14.63
N ARG A 242 -10.61 2.62 -13.36
CA ARG A 242 -9.81 3.12 -12.23
C ARG A 242 -8.63 2.20 -11.88
N PHE A 243 -8.84 0.89 -11.91
CA PHE A 243 -7.81 -0.12 -11.68
C PHE A 243 -6.70 -0.03 -12.73
N ILE A 244 -7.07 0.09 -14.01
CA ILE A 244 -6.14 0.25 -15.12
C ILE A 244 -5.36 1.57 -14.99
N ALA A 245 -6.05 2.70 -14.77
CA ALA A 245 -5.41 4.01 -14.65
C ALA A 245 -4.36 4.04 -13.52
N SER A 246 -4.73 3.57 -12.33
CA SER A 246 -3.85 3.54 -11.16
C SER A 246 -2.74 2.50 -11.25
N GLY A 247 -2.98 1.34 -11.89
CA GLY A 247 -1.98 0.33 -12.16
C GLY A 247 -0.94 0.78 -13.19
N VAL A 248 -1.37 1.37 -14.31
CA VAL A 248 -0.47 2.02 -15.28
C VAL A 248 0.34 3.14 -14.61
N ALA A 249 -0.26 3.88 -13.67
CA ALA A 249 0.46 4.88 -12.92
C ALA A 249 1.53 4.30 -11.99
N ALA A 250 1.26 3.18 -11.33
CA ALA A 250 2.25 2.43 -10.56
C ALA A 250 3.40 1.91 -11.43
N LEU A 251 3.11 1.34 -12.60
CA LEU A 251 4.11 0.86 -13.56
C LEU A 251 4.99 1.98 -14.16
N THR A 252 4.65 3.25 -13.93
CA THR A 252 5.37 4.42 -14.46
C THR A 252 5.80 5.41 -13.39
N VAL A 253 5.88 4.99 -12.12
CA VAL A 253 6.22 5.86 -10.97
C VAL A 253 7.56 6.59 -11.14
N PHE A 254 8.57 5.98 -11.76
CA PHE A 254 9.86 6.62 -12.07
C PHE A 254 9.69 7.92 -12.86
N VAL A 255 8.91 7.89 -13.95
CA VAL A 255 8.71 9.03 -14.85
C VAL A 255 7.78 10.09 -14.24
N ARG A 256 6.86 9.65 -13.39
CA ARG A 256 5.93 10.51 -12.62
C ARG A 256 6.59 11.26 -11.47
N THR A 257 7.66 10.71 -10.90
CA THR A 257 8.41 11.30 -9.77
C THR A 257 9.72 11.96 -10.20
N MET A 258 9.97 11.97 -11.50
CA MET A 258 11.28 12.26 -12.07
C MET A 258 11.74 13.70 -11.82
N ARG A 259 13.01 13.88 -11.44
CA ARG A 259 13.63 15.19 -11.17
C ARG A 259 15.11 15.22 -11.54
N ARG A 260 15.66 16.42 -11.77
CA ARG A 260 17.09 16.62 -12.05
C ARG A 260 17.94 16.36 -10.81
N CYS A 261 19.07 15.68 -10.99
CA CYS A 261 20.08 15.46 -9.96
C CYS A 261 21.50 15.67 -10.54
N PRO A 262 22.55 15.82 -9.71
CA PRO A 262 23.92 16.03 -10.21
C PRO A 262 24.46 14.88 -11.09
N GLY A 263 23.88 13.69 -10.99
CA GLY A 263 24.22 12.51 -11.80
C GLY A 263 23.40 12.32 -13.08
N GLY A 264 22.51 13.27 -13.42
CA GLY A 264 21.58 13.16 -14.53
C GLY A 264 20.15 13.41 -14.06
N VAL A 265 19.35 12.36 -14.03
CA VAL A 265 17.93 12.42 -13.68
C VAL A 265 17.56 11.24 -12.79
N GLU A 266 16.82 11.50 -11.72
CA GLU A 266 16.40 10.48 -10.74
C GLU A 266 14.88 10.43 -10.59
N GLY A 267 14.37 9.26 -10.19
CA GLY A 267 12.96 9.00 -9.93
C GLY A 267 12.82 7.81 -8.98
N LEU A 268 11.62 7.61 -8.41
CA LEU A 268 11.33 6.46 -7.56
C LEU A 268 11.27 5.16 -8.37
N ASN A 269 11.78 4.07 -7.79
CA ASN A 269 11.73 2.71 -8.34
C ASN A 269 11.43 1.70 -7.22
N TYR A 270 11.00 0.49 -7.59
CA TYR A 270 10.69 -0.61 -6.67
C TYR A 270 11.94 -1.43 -6.36
N GLU A 271 12.43 -1.42 -5.10
CA GLU A 271 13.63 -2.18 -4.72
C GLU A 271 13.31 -3.55 -4.12
N ASN A 272 12.53 -3.64 -3.04
CA ASN A 272 12.20 -4.92 -2.37
C ASN A 272 10.70 -5.07 -2.07
N VAL A 273 9.88 -4.61 -3.02
CA VAL A 273 8.41 -4.50 -2.93
C VAL A 273 7.77 -4.80 -4.28
N TRP A 274 6.50 -5.22 -4.24
CA TRP A 274 5.71 -5.71 -5.39
C TRP A 274 4.22 -5.32 -5.26
N LEU A 275 3.48 -5.23 -6.36
CA LEU A 275 2.07 -4.83 -6.28
C LEU A 275 1.20 -5.93 -5.66
N ASP A 276 1.54 -7.21 -5.88
CA ASP A 276 0.80 -8.41 -5.42
C ASP A 276 0.45 -8.42 -3.91
N LYS A 277 1.40 -7.97 -3.10
CA LYS A 277 1.39 -7.91 -1.64
C LYS A 277 1.25 -6.47 -1.17
N ASP A 278 2.00 -5.54 -1.74
CA ASP A 278 2.20 -4.21 -1.16
C ASP A 278 1.20 -3.16 -1.67
N CYS A 279 0.24 -3.53 -2.53
CA CYS A 279 -0.94 -2.71 -2.84
C CYS A 279 -2.20 -3.16 -2.09
N VAL A 280 -3.03 -2.17 -1.74
CA VAL A 280 -4.43 -2.35 -1.35
C VAL A 280 -5.37 -1.73 -2.39
N VAL A 281 -6.55 -2.34 -2.57
CA VAL A 281 -7.54 -1.95 -3.59
C VAL A 281 -8.61 -1.08 -2.94
N ALA A 282 -8.81 0.14 -3.41
CA ALA A 282 -9.90 1.00 -2.96
C ALA A 282 -11.27 0.48 -3.44
N PRO A 283 -12.39 0.85 -2.77
CA PRO A 283 -13.73 0.47 -3.20
C PRO A 283 -14.12 0.93 -4.61
N ASP A 284 -13.44 1.95 -5.16
CA ASP A 284 -13.64 2.46 -6.52
C ASP A 284 -12.67 1.86 -7.56
N GLY A 285 -11.84 0.88 -7.18
CA GLY A 285 -10.89 0.20 -8.07
C GLY A 285 -9.49 0.77 -8.06
N THR A 286 -9.27 1.94 -7.44
CA THR A 286 -7.95 2.56 -7.38
C THR A 286 -6.96 1.71 -6.57
N LEU A 287 -5.83 1.35 -7.17
CA LEU A 287 -4.71 0.72 -6.48
C LEU A 287 -3.94 1.73 -5.63
N HIS A 288 -3.78 1.45 -4.34
CA HIS A 288 -2.97 2.26 -3.42
C HIS A 288 -1.76 1.46 -2.94
N PHE A 289 -0.56 1.95 -3.27
CA PHE A 289 0.68 1.33 -2.84
C PHE A 289 0.97 1.66 -1.36
N ALA A 290 1.31 0.65 -0.55
CA ALA A 290 1.36 0.75 0.91
C ALA A 290 2.77 0.69 1.50
N ASP A 291 3.69 -0.11 0.95
CA ASP A 291 5.02 -0.35 1.55
C ASP A 291 6.04 0.71 1.07
N LEU A 292 5.77 1.97 1.42
CA LEU A 292 6.49 3.13 0.87
C LEU A 292 7.99 3.15 1.20
N GLU A 293 8.45 2.40 2.22
CA GLU A 293 9.88 2.31 2.52
C GLU A 293 10.68 1.50 1.48
N GLY A 294 10.01 0.68 0.66
CA GLY A 294 10.64 -0.17 -0.35
C GLY A 294 10.79 0.48 -1.72
N LEU A 295 10.27 1.70 -1.89
CA LEU A 295 10.61 2.56 -3.03
C LEU A 295 11.97 3.19 -2.78
N ASP A 296 12.81 3.42 -3.80
CA ASP A 296 14.06 4.18 -3.66
C ASP A 296 14.32 5.13 -4.84
N TRP A 297 15.13 6.16 -4.63
CA TRP A 297 15.53 7.13 -5.64
C TRP A 297 16.68 6.57 -6.48
N VAL A 298 16.36 6.13 -7.70
CA VAL A 298 17.37 5.60 -8.63
C VAL A 298 17.70 6.62 -9.71
N VAL A 299 18.95 6.62 -10.19
CA VAL A 299 19.43 7.53 -11.25
C VAL A 299 19.39 6.82 -12.62
N ALA A 300 18.88 7.52 -13.63
CA ALA A 300 19.04 7.21 -15.05
C ALA A 300 20.18 8.04 -15.66
N GLY A 301 20.96 7.42 -16.55
CA GLY A 301 22.11 8.03 -17.24
C GLY A 301 23.48 7.72 -16.64
N ARG A 302 23.55 6.93 -15.56
CA ARG A 302 24.83 6.48 -14.95
C ARG A 302 25.13 5.01 -15.23
N GLU A 303 24.37 4.10 -14.63
CA GLU A 303 24.55 2.64 -14.76
C GLU A 303 23.45 1.99 -15.62
N ARG A 304 22.31 2.65 -15.75
CA ARG A 304 21.19 2.29 -16.63
C ARG A 304 20.66 3.53 -17.33
N SER A 305 20.23 3.37 -18.57
CA SER A 305 19.55 4.38 -19.37
C SER A 305 18.16 4.72 -18.83
N PHE A 306 17.54 5.77 -19.38
CA PHE A 306 16.15 6.12 -19.10
C PHE A 306 15.19 4.99 -19.49
N GLU A 307 15.38 4.40 -20.67
CA GLU A 307 14.53 3.29 -21.15
C GLU A 307 14.62 2.06 -20.25
N GLU A 308 15.82 1.66 -19.82
CA GLU A 308 16.00 0.54 -18.89
C GLU A 308 15.31 0.80 -17.54
N ARG A 309 15.31 2.03 -17.02
CA ARG A 309 14.56 2.39 -15.79
C ARG A 309 13.05 2.39 -15.98
N VAL A 310 12.55 2.74 -17.16
CA VAL A 310 11.12 2.59 -17.48
C VAL A 310 10.76 1.11 -17.54
N ARG A 311 11.49 0.31 -18.33
CA ARG A 311 11.21 -1.14 -18.52
C ARG A 311 11.29 -1.95 -17.23
N GLU A 312 12.27 -1.67 -16.36
CA GLU A 312 12.47 -2.34 -15.06
C GLU A 312 11.19 -2.39 -14.19
N GLN A 313 10.37 -1.33 -14.19
CA GLN A 313 9.13 -1.29 -13.42
C GLN A 313 8.06 -2.23 -13.98
N PHE A 314 8.01 -2.37 -15.31
CA PHE A 314 7.13 -3.31 -16.00
C PHE A 314 7.63 -4.75 -15.82
N ASP A 315 8.93 -5.01 -16.04
CA ASP A 315 9.53 -6.34 -15.89
C ASP A 315 9.29 -6.92 -14.49
N ARG A 316 9.22 -6.08 -13.45
CA ARG A 316 8.86 -6.49 -12.09
C ARG A 316 7.36 -6.71 -11.89
N ASN A 317 6.52 -5.71 -12.20
CA ASN A 317 5.15 -5.63 -11.67
C ASN A 317 4.04 -5.85 -12.72
N PHE A 318 4.38 -5.89 -14.01
CA PHE A 318 3.39 -5.92 -15.10
C PHE A 318 2.50 -7.17 -15.07
N TYR A 319 3.08 -8.34 -14.78
CA TYR A 319 2.33 -9.59 -14.66
C TYR A 319 1.25 -9.51 -13.59
N GLU A 320 1.59 -8.98 -12.41
CA GLU A 320 0.70 -8.84 -11.27
C GLU A 320 -0.46 -7.89 -11.59
N PHE A 321 -0.17 -6.76 -12.24
CA PHE A 321 -1.19 -5.83 -12.71
C PHE A 321 -2.12 -6.48 -13.74
N MET A 322 -1.57 -7.07 -14.81
CA MET A 322 -2.36 -7.64 -15.91
C MET A 322 -3.19 -8.85 -15.50
N TYR A 323 -2.70 -9.66 -14.56
CA TYR A 323 -3.48 -10.76 -13.98
C TYR A 323 -4.75 -10.24 -13.29
N GLY A 324 -4.67 -9.07 -12.63
CA GLY A 324 -5.82 -8.42 -12.00
C GLY A 324 -6.83 -7.90 -13.02
N VAL A 325 -6.34 -7.36 -14.13
CA VAL A 325 -7.18 -6.97 -15.28
C VAL A 325 -7.90 -8.18 -15.88
N ASP A 326 -7.22 -9.32 -16.10
CA ASP A 326 -7.84 -10.55 -16.61
C ASP A 326 -8.86 -11.15 -15.62
N VAL A 327 -8.58 -11.10 -14.31
CA VAL A 327 -9.54 -11.50 -13.27
C VAL A 327 -10.81 -10.64 -13.31
N LEU A 328 -10.68 -9.32 -13.38
CA LEU A 328 -11.83 -8.41 -13.48
C LEU A 328 -12.60 -8.57 -14.81
N ALA A 329 -11.89 -8.79 -15.92
CA ALA A 329 -12.50 -9.06 -17.22
C ALA A 329 -13.35 -10.33 -17.19
N ARG A 330 -12.86 -11.42 -16.58
CA ARG A 330 -13.62 -12.66 -16.38
C ARG A 330 -14.87 -12.46 -15.52
N GLU A 331 -14.84 -11.57 -14.52
CA GLU A 331 -16.06 -11.25 -13.77
C GLU A 331 -17.06 -10.43 -14.59
N SER A 332 -16.61 -9.51 -15.45
CA SER A 332 -17.48 -8.79 -16.38
C SER A 332 -18.13 -9.75 -17.39
N GLU A 333 -17.37 -10.72 -17.91
CA GLU A 333 -17.88 -11.82 -18.74
C GLU A 333 -18.92 -12.67 -18.00
N ARG A 334 -18.64 -13.05 -16.75
CA ARG A 334 -19.53 -13.85 -15.91
C ARG A 334 -20.84 -13.11 -15.60
N LEU A 335 -20.79 -11.81 -15.29
CA LEU A 335 -21.97 -10.97 -15.09
C LEU A 335 -22.76 -10.78 -16.39
N ALA A 336 -22.10 -10.73 -17.54
CA ALA A 336 -22.73 -10.64 -18.85
C ALA A 336 -23.27 -12.00 -19.37
N GLY A 337 -23.01 -13.11 -18.67
CA GLY A 337 -23.37 -14.46 -19.14
C GLY A 337 -22.62 -14.88 -20.42
N ARG A 338 -21.43 -14.33 -20.66
CA ARG A 338 -20.62 -14.59 -21.85
C ARG A 338 -19.44 -15.52 -21.55
N SER A 339 -18.91 -16.15 -22.59
CA SER A 339 -17.67 -16.95 -22.53
C SER A 339 -16.87 -16.69 -23.81
N PRO A 340 -16.24 -15.50 -23.94
CA PRO A 340 -15.46 -15.15 -25.12
C PRO A 340 -14.17 -15.97 -25.21
N THR A 341 -13.61 -16.01 -26.41
CA THR A 341 -12.23 -16.43 -26.65
C THR A 341 -11.23 -15.46 -26.03
N GLN A 342 -9.95 -15.86 -25.91
CA GLN A 342 -8.91 -14.97 -25.38
C GLN A 342 -8.74 -13.71 -26.24
N ALA A 343 -8.71 -13.86 -27.58
CA ALA A 343 -8.61 -12.72 -28.50
C ALA A 343 -9.80 -11.76 -28.35
N GLU A 344 -11.03 -12.27 -28.21
CA GLU A 344 -12.20 -11.42 -27.94
C GLU A 344 -12.11 -10.68 -26.60
N ARG A 345 -11.63 -11.33 -25.51
CA ARG A 345 -11.40 -10.64 -24.22
C ARG A 345 -10.38 -9.51 -24.38
N ARG A 346 -9.25 -9.79 -25.02
CA ARG A 346 -8.19 -8.80 -25.26
C ARG A 346 -8.71 -7.62 -26.09
N ALA A 347 -9.45 -7.90 -27.16
CA ALA A 347 -10.11 -6.87 -27.98
C ALA A 347 -11.11 -6.02 -27.18
N THR A 348 -11.81 -6.56 -26.17
CA THR A 348 -12.67 -5.75 -25.28
C THR A 348 -11.91 -4.94 -24.23
N LEU A 349 -10.66 -5.30 -23.92
CA LEU A 349 -9.80 -4.55 -22.99
C LEU A 349 -9.07 -3.39 -23.65
N VAL A 350 -8.76 -3.45 -24.95
CA VAL A 350 -8.12 -2.33 -25.69
C VAL A 350 -8.81 -0.97 -25.43
N PRO A 351 -10.12 -0.78 -25.69
CA PRO A 351 -10.78 0.50 -25.44
C PRO A 351 -10.85 0.87 -23.95
N ARG A 352 -10.75 -0.10 -23.03
CA ARG A 352 -10.67 0.15 -21.58
C ARG A 352 -9.33 0.78 -21.20
N PHE A 353 -8.23 0.31 -21.79
CA PHE A 353 -6.92 0.95 -21.63
C PHE A 353 -6.89 2.35 -22.23
N GLU A 354 -7.45 2.56 -23.42
CA GLU A 354 -7.53 3.88 -24.06
C GLU A 354 -8.29 4.88 -23.17
N LEU A 355 -9.49 4.52 -22.70
CA LEU A 355 -10.30 5.37 -21.81
C LEU A 355 -9.62 5.62 -20.45
N ALA A 356 -9.00 4.61 -19.86
CA ALA A 356 -8.36 4.72 -18.54
C ALA A 356 -7.17 5.68 -18.53
N VAL A 357 -6.48 5.88 -19.65
CA VAL A 357 -5.29 6.75 -19.75
C VAL A 357 -5.48 7.99 -20.63
N GLU A 358 -6.69 8.26 -21.15
CA GLU A 358 -6.98 9.35 -22.09
C GLU A 358 -6.48 10.74 -21.60
N GLY A 359 -6.56 10.98 -20.29
CA GLY A 359 -6.11 12.22 -19.64
C GLY A 359 -4.70 12.17 -19.02
N ASP A 360 -3.94 11.09 -19.19
CA ASP A 360 -2.65 10.90 -18.53
C ASP A 360 -1.53 11.70 -19.23
N SER A 361 -0.73 12.43 -18.45
CA SER A 361 0.35 13.29 -18.99
C SER A 361 1.67 12.55 -19.22
N PHE A 362 1.80 11.32 -18.73
CA PHE A 362 3.03 10.51 -18.75
C PHE A 362 2.90 9.26 -19.63
N VAL A 363 1.67 8.87 -19.98
CA VAL A 363 1.40 7.68 -20.78
C VAL A 363 0.30 7.98 -21.80
N ARG A 364 0.39 7.36 -22.98
CA ARG A 364 -0.73 7.23 -23.93
C ARG A 364 -0.74 5.82 -24.51
N THR A 365 -1.85 5.42 -25.10
CA THR A 365 -1.95 4.21 -25.91
C THR A 365 -1.49 4.45 -27.37
N GLU A 366 -1.00 3.39 -28.01
CA GLU A 366 -1.02 3.22 -29.46
C GLU A 366 -1.63 1.84 -29.78
N VAL A 367 -2.63 1.80 -30.67
CA VAL A 367 -3.29 0.57 -31.11
C VAL A 367 -2.87 0.27 -32.54
N SER A 368 -2.44 -0.96 -32.79
CA SER A 368 -2.10 -1.49 -34.10
C SER A 368 -2.87 -2.78 -34.39
N SER A 369 -2.69 -3.35 -35.59
CA SER A 369 -3.23 -4.68 -35.91
C SER A 369 -2.59 -5.82 -35.10
N ALA A 370 -1.40 -5.60 -34.52
CA ALA A 370 -0.69 -6.59 -33.71
C ALA A 370 -1.06 -6.51 -32.22
N GLY A 371 -1.53 -5.35 -31.74
CA GLY A 371 -1.70 -5.17 -30.31
C GLY A 371 -1.91 -3.74 -29.84
N LEU A 372 -1.89 -3.62 -28.51
CA LEU A 372 -1.88 -2.37 -27.74
C LEU A 372 -0.49 -2.16 -27.12
N ASP A 373 0.10 -1.02 -27.45
CA ASP A 373 1.30 -0.49 -26.82
C ASP A 373 0.96 0.66 -25.87
N LEU A 374 1.70 0.77 -24.76
CA LEU A 374 1.78 2.00 -23.97
C LEU A 374 3.05 2.78 -24.34
N ILE A 375 2.87 4.05 -24.66
CA ILE A 375 3.95 4.98 -24.96
C ILE A 375 4.19 5.85 -23.72
N VAL A 376 5.26 5.54 -23.00
CA VAL A 376 5.68 6.26 -21.78
C VAL A 376 6.51 7.48 -22.17
N LYS A 377 6.09 8.65 -21.68
CA LYS A 377 6.62 9.97 -22.05
C LYS A 377 7.32 10.64 -20.89
N SER A 378 8.54 11.13 -21.13
CA SER A 378 9.21 12.00 -20.17
C SER A 378 8.59 13.40 -20.16
N HIS A 379 8.14 13.85 -18.99
CA HIS A 379 7.75 15.25 -18.77
C HIS A 379 8.96 16.21 -18.78
N MET A 380 10.18 15.68 -18.62
CA MET A 380 11.43 16.41 -18.78
C MET A 380 11.98 16.19 -20.20
N GLY A 381 11.97 17.22 -21.05
CA GLY A 381 12.44 17.09 -22.43
C GLY A 381 13.90 16.63 -22.54
N GLY A 382 14.22 15.90 -23.62
CA GLY A 382 15.56 15.35 -23.90
C GLY A 382 15.66 13.82 -23.82
N PHE A 383 14.57 13.13 -23.54
CA PHE A 383 14.46 11.67 -23.63
C PHE A 383 13.47 11.29 -24.73
N SER A 384 13.72 10.16 -25.41
CA SER A 384 12.75 9.55 -26.33
C SER A 384 11.57 8.95 -25.58
N ASP A 385 10.40 8.93 -26.22
CA ASP A 385 9.27 8.11 -25.78
C ASP A 385 9.68 6.63 -25.73
N VAL A 386 9.18 5.89 -24.74
CA VAL A 386 9.47 4.45 -24.55
C VAL A 386 8.20 3.64 -24.84
N THR A 387 8.26 2.78 -25.86
CA THR A 387 7.18 1.86 -26.23
C THR A 387 7.24 0.57 -25.41
N ILE A 388 6.16 0.27 -24.71
CA ILE A 388 5.96 -0.97 -23.94
C ILE A 388 4.76 -1.74 -24.52
N PRO A 389 4.95 -2.95 -25.07
CA PRO A 389 3.82 -3.78 -25.50
C PRO A 389 3.06 -4.28 -24.27
N VAL A 390 1.74 -4.09 -24.29
CA VAL A 390 0.85 -4.47 -23.16
C VAL A 390 -0.11 -5.58 -23.53
N MET A 391 -0.54 -5.67 -24.78
CA MET A 391 -1.50 -6.69 -25.19
C MET A 391 -1.32 -7.08 -26.65
N ASP A 392 -1.02 -8.34 -26.90
CA ASP A 392 -1.11 -8.97 -28.23
C ASP A 392 -2.58 -9.29 -28.53
N LEU A 393 -3.04 -9.12 -29.78
CA LEU A 393 -4.41 -9.44 -30.20
C LEU A 393 -4.59 -10.82 -30.85
N GLU A 394 -3.50 -11.58 -31.07
CA GLU A 394 -3.52 -12.96 -31.61
C GLU A 394 -3.84 -14.07 -30.56
#